data_AF-A0A962M2M1-F1
#
_entry.id   AF-A0A962M2M1-F1
#
_cell.length_a   1.000
_cell.length_b   1.000
_cell.length_c   1.000
_cell.angle_alpha   90.00
_cell.angle_beta   90.00
_cell.angle_gamma   90.00
#
_symmetry.space_group_name_H-M   'P 1'
#
loop_
_entity.id
_entity.type
_entity.pdbx_description
1 polymer ?
#
loop_
_entity_poly.entity_id
_entity_poly.type
_entity_poly.pdbx_seq_one_letter_code
_entity_poly.pdbx_strand_id
1 'polypeptide(L)'
;RQVPLILGDHVTTEAGTGAVHTAPAHGQDDFIVGQQYGLQVYNPVGGNGIYLPDTEHFAGQHVLKANSAIVALLQERGVLLHAEQYLHSYPHCWRHKTPIIFRATPQWFVGMHQNGLLAGALAAVEQVQWLPEWGKARIDAMLANRPDWCISRQRTWGVPIALFVHKESGE
;
A
#
# COMPACT_ATOMS: atom_id res chain seq x y z
N ARG A 1 -12.99 -2.05 21.74
CA ARG A 1 -11.57 -2.24 21.34
C ARG A 1 -10.81 -0.99 21.77
N GLN A 2 -9.69 -1.11 22.46
CA GLN A 2 -8.84 0.06 22.74
C GLN A 2 -7.94 0.30 21.52
N VAL A 3 -7.81 1.56 21.09
CA VAL A 3 -6.96 1.98 19.97
C VAL A 3 -5.91 2.93 20.55
N PRO A 4 -4.60 2.64 20.42
CA PRO A 4 -3.56 3.51 20.95
C PRO A 4 -3.47 4.80 20.15
N LEU A 5 -3.05 5.88 20.81
CA LEU A 5 -2.60 7.11 20.15
C LEU A 5 -1.10 6.97 19.86
N ILE A 6 -0.72 7.29 18.63
CA ILE A 6 0.67 7.24 18.15
C ILE A 6 1.04 8.60 17.57
N LEU A 7 2.33 8.91 17.56
CA LEU A 7 2.86 10.11 16.91
C LEU A 7 3.31 9.74 15.50
N GLY A 8 2.75 10.41 14.49
CA GLY A 8 3.09 10.22 13.09
C GLY A 8 3.59 11.51 12.46
N ASP A 9 4.85 11.53 12.03
CA ASP A 9 5.48 12.71 11.42
C ASP A 9 4.89 13.09 10.05
N HIS A 10 4.15 12.18 9.42
CA HIS A 10 3.48 12.41 8.13
C HIS A 10 2.17 13.21 8.27
N VAL A 11 1.67 13.42 9.49
CA VAL A 11 0.40 14.11 9.73
C VAL A 11 0.61 15.62 9.68
N THR A 12 -0.18 16.32 8.87
CA THR A 12 -0.18 17.78 8.77
C THR A 12 -1.48 18.37 9.32
N THR A 13 -1.48 19.67 9.61
CA THR A 13 -2.68 20.42 10.04
C THR A 13 -3.42 21.08 8.88
N GLU A 14 -2.99 20.85 7.65
CA GLU A 14 -3.55 21.50 6.45
C GLU A 14 -4.81 20.81 5.93
N ALA A 15 -5.01 19.53 6.27
CA ALA A 15 -6.15 18.73 5.81
C ALA A 15 -6.77 17.90 6.94
N GLY A 16 -8.09 17.77 6.91
CA GLY A 16 -8.84 17.02 7.92
C GLY A 16 -8.79 17.70 9.30
N THR A 17 -8.58 16.90 10.35
CA THR A 17 -8.63 17.35 11.75
C THR A 17 -7.25 17.46 12.42
N GLY A 18 -6.17 17.15 11.70
CA GLY A 18 -4.84 16.95 12.29
C GLY A 18 -4.69 15.65 13.09
N ALA A 19 -5.72 14.79 13.11
CA ALA A 19 -5.67 13.44 13.68
C ALA A 19 -6.14 12.43 12.62
N VAL A 20 -5.27 11.49 12.26
CA VAL A 20 -5.50 10.56 11.14
C VAL A 20 -5.76 9.16 11.68
N HIS A 21 -6.82 8.51 11.18
CA HIS A 21 -7.07 7.10 11.45
C HIS A 21 -6.02 6.24 10.72
N THR A 22 -5.36 5.34 11.45
CA THR A 22 -4.33 4.46 10.90
C THR A 22 -4.85 3.03 10.69
N ALA A 23 -4.76 2.55 9.45
CA ALA A 23 -5.05 1.18 9.05
C ALA A 23 -3.84 0.60 8.28
N PRO A 24 -2.88 -0.06 8.96
CA PRO A 24 -1.60 -0.48 8.37
C PRO A 24 -1.72 -1.36 7.11
N ALA A 25 -2.82 -2.10 6.94
CA ALA A 25 -3.03 -2.92 5.76
C ALA A 25 -3.49 -2.15 4.51
N HIS A 26 -3.82 -0.86 4.61
CA HIS A 26 -4.53 -0.11 3.57
C HIS A 26 -3.90 1.25 3.22
N GLY A 27 -2.74 1.57 3.77
CA GLY A 27 -1.97 2.78 3.45
C GLY A 27 -0.48 2.54 3.62
N GLN A 28 0.35 3.17 2.78
CA GLN A 28 1.81 3.04 2.87
C GLN A 28 2.35 3.71 4.14
N ASP A 29 1.92 4.94 4.41
CA ASP A 29 2.34 5.69 5.60
C ASP A 29 1.80 5.01 6.88
N ASP A 30 0.56 4.54 6.82
CA ASP A 30 -0.06 3.73 7.87
C ASP A 30 0.73 2.45 8.17
N PHE A 31 1.26 1.79 7.13
CA PHE A 31 2.09 0.60 7.28
C PHE A 31 3.42 0.93 7.96
N ILE A 32 4.10 2.00 7.52
CA ILE A 32 5.38 2.43 8.06
C ILE A 32 5.25 2.81 9.54
N VAL A 33 4.30 3.70 9.87
CA VAL A 33 4.07 4.10 11.26
C VAL A 33 3.57 2.92 12.09
N GLY A 34 2.67 2.09 11.54
CA GLY A 34 2.19 0.89 12.20
C GLY A 34 3.32 -0.07 12.56
N GLN A 35 4.28 -0.26 11.66
CA GLN A 35 5.45 -1.10 11.91
C GLN A 35 6.34 -0.54 13.03
N GLN A 36 6.59 0.77 13.06
CA GLN A 36 7.41 1.42 14.10
C GLN A 36 6.82 1.21 15.51
N TYR A 37 5.50 1.24 15.63
CA TYR A 37 4.80 1.06 16.90
C TYR A 37 4.32 -0.39 17.14
N GLY A 38 4.71 -1.34 16.28
CA GLY A 38 4.33 -2.76 16.43
C GLY A 38 2.83 -3.04 16.31
N LEU A 39 2.10 -2.22 15.55
CA LEU A 39 0.67 -2.42 15.32
C LEU A 39 0.41 -3.65 14.43
N GLN A 40 -0.64 -4.38 14.77
CA GLN A 40 -1.06 -5.53 13.98
C GLN A 40 -1.53 -5.10 12.58
N VAL A 41 -0.96 -5.71 11.54
CA VAL A 41 -1.42 -5.55 10.16
C VAL A 41 -2.67 -6.41 9.96
N TYR A 42 -3.84 -5.84 10.23
CA TYR A 42 -5.13 -6.49 10.04
C TYR A 42 -5.72 -6.15 8.67
N ASN A 43 -6.03 -7.17 7.87
CA ASN A 43 -6.56 -7.01 6.52
C ASN A 43 -7.90 -7.77 6.36
N PRO A 44 -9.05 -7.09 6.47
CA PRO A 44 -10.37 -7.70 6.35
C PRO A 44 -10.84 -7.88 4.89
N VAL A 45 -10.02 -7.51 3.89
CA VAL A 45 -10.44 -7.50 2.48
C VAL A 45 -9.72 -8.57 1.68
N GLY A 46 -10.48 -9.44 1.02
CA GLY A 46 -9.97 -10.51 0.18
C GLY A 46 -9.37 -10.05 -1.17
N GLY A 47 -8.79 -10.99 -1.89
CA GLY A 47 -8.14 -10.84 -3.21
C GLY A 47 -8.95 -10.05 -4.24
N ASN A 48 -10.26 -10.26 -4.21
CA ASN A 48 -11.29 -9.75 -5.10
C ASN A 48 -11.93 -8.42 -4.65
N GLY A 49 -11.42 -7.78 -3.59
CA GLY A 49 -12.00 -6.53 -3.07
C GLY A 49 -13.30 -6.72 -2.29
N ILE A 50 -13.56 -7.94 -1.81
CA ILE A 50 -14.72 -8.29 -0.98
C ILE A 50 -14.26 -8.51 0.46
N TYR A 51 -15.04 -8.00 1.43
CA TYR A 51 -14.78 -8.26 2.84
C TYR A 51 -14.88 -9.76 3.17
N LEU A 52 -13.94 -10.24 3.98
CA LEU A 52 -13.84 -11.63 4.39
C LEU A 52 -15.06 -12.05 5.25
N PRO A 53 -15.42 -13.35 5.28
CA PRO A 53 -16.60 -13.83 6.01
C PRO A 53 -16.59 -13.59 7.52
N ASP A 54 -15.41 -13.43 8.11
CA ASP A 54 -15.20 -13.10 9.52
C ASP A 54 -15.40 -11.61 9.85
N THR A 55 -15.67 -10.77 8.84
CA THR A 55 -15.92 -9.34 9.02
C THR A 55 -17.34 -9.08 9.50
N GLU A 56 -17.49 -8.68 10.76
CA GLU A 56 -18.77 -8.61 11.49
C GLU A 56 -19.97 -8.00 10.74
N HIS A 57 -19.85 -6.80 10.16
CA HIS A 57 -21.00 -6.08 9.58
C HIS A 57 -21.06 -6.09 8.05
N PHE A 58 -19.93 -6.30 7.38
CA PHE A 58 -19.79 -6.05 5.94
C PHE A 58 -19.28 -7.25 5.15
N ALA A 59 -19.17 -8.43 5.79
CA ALA A 59 -18.78 -9.68 5.15
C ALA A 59 -19.52 -9.90 3.82
N GLY A 60 -18.78 -10.29 2.79
CA GLY A 60 -19.35 -10.58 1.46
C GLY A 60 -19.66 -9.35 0.60
N GLN A 61 -19.53 -8.12 1.12
CA GLN A 61 -19.72 -6.90 0.34
C GLN A 61 -18.42 -6.45 -0.33
N HIS A 62 -18.53 -5.93 -1.55
CA HIS A 62 -17.40 -5.26 -2.22
C HIS A 62 -17.12 -3.92 -1.55
N VAL A 63 -15.84 -3.59 -1.31
CA VAL A 63 -15.40 -2.41 -0.53
C VAL A 63 -16.09 -1.11 -0.94
N LEU A 64 -16.17 -0.81 -2.24
CA LEU A 64 -16.80 0.42 -2.73
C LEU A 64 -18.32 0.47 -2.50
N LYS A 65 -19.00 -0.68 -2.44
CA LYS A 65 -20.44 -0.75 -2.17
C LYS A 65 -20.74 -0.68 -0.68
N ALA A 66 -19.81 -1.10 0.17
CA ALA A 66 -19.96 -1.06 1.62
C ALA A 66 -19.92 0.36 2.20
N ASN A 67 -19.32 1.33 1.50
CA ASN A 67 -19.16 2.71 2.00
C ASN A 67 -20.47 3.35 2.47
N SER A 68 -21.57 3.21 1.71
CA SER A 68 -22.87 3.76 2.12
C SER A 68 -23.45 3.05 3.35
N ALA A 69 -23.29 1.73 3.43
CA ALA A 69 -23.72 0.95 4.59
C ALA A 69 -22.89 1.28 5.84
N ILE A 70 -21.59 1.57 5.69
CA ILE A 70 -20.71 2.01 6.78
C ILE A 70 -21.18 3.35 7.33
N VAL A 71 -21.45 4.34 6.46
CA VAL A 71 -21.94 5.66 6.89
C VAL A 71 -23.28 5.54 7.62
N ALA A 72 -24.21 4.73 7.10
CA ALA A 72 -25.50 4.48 7.75
C ALA A 72 -25.34 3.86 9.15
N LEU A 73 -24.45 2.88 9.31
CA LEU A 73 -24.17 2.26 10.61
C LEU A 73 -23.54 3.25 11.61
N LEU A 74 -22.61 4.10 11.16
CA LEU A 74 -22.00 5.12 12.01
C LEU A 74 -23.03 6.17 12.46
N GLN A 75 -23.96 6.52 11.58
CA GLN A 75 -25.08 7.42 11.89
C GLN A 75 -26.06 6.78 12.90
N GLU A 76 -26.43 5.51 12.70
CA GLU A 76 -27.28 4.76 13.63
C GLU A 76 -26.67 4.69 15.04
N ARG A 77 -25.36 4.51 15.12
CA ARG A 77 -24.63 4.47 16.40
C ARG A 77 -24.40 5.85 17.04
N GLY A 78 -24.75 6.94 16.36
CA GLY A 78 -24.54 8.30 16.86
C GLY A 78 -23.08 8.72 17.01
N VAL A 79 -22.16 8.06 16.30
CA VAL A 79 -20.71 8.37 16.35
C VAL A 79 -20.23 9.17 15.12
N LEU A 80 -21.10 9.37 14.13
CA LEU A 80 -20.81 10.16 12.94
C LEU A 80 -21.01 11.66 13.22
N LEU A 81 -19.92 12.42 13.27
CA LEU A 81 -19.96 13.86 13.51
C LEU A 81 -20.28 14.67 12.25
N HIS A 82 -19.71 14.27 11.11
CA HIS A 82 -19.85 14.97 9.84
C HIS A 82 -19.69 14.00 8.67
N ALA A 83 -20.44 14.20 7.60
CA ALA A 83 -20.33 13.46 6.35
C ALA A 83 -20.59 14.40 5.17
N GLU A 84 -19.65 14.42 4.22
CA GLU A 84 -19.76 15.20 2.99
C GLU A 84 -19.18 14.42 1.81
N GLN A 85 -19.52 14.85 0.59
CA GLN A 85 -18.90 14.34 -0.62
C GLN A 85 -17.69 15.20 -0.97
N TYR A 86 -16.51 14.57 -1.06
CA TYR A 86 -15.26 15.27 -1.32
C TYR A 86 -14.69 14.92 -2.69
N LEU A 87 -14.66 15.90 -3.60
CA LEU A 87 -14.09 15.73 -4.94
C LEU A 87 -12.56 15.83 -4.87
N HIS A 88 -11.87 14.76 -5.21
CA HIS A 88 -10.42 14.69 -5.22
C HIS A 88 -9.91 13.75 -6.31
N SER A 89 -8.59 13.74 -6.49
CA SER A 89 -7.92 12.82 -7.41
C SER A 89 -7.74 11.45 -6.75
N TYR A 90 -8.33 10.42 -7.35
CA TYR A 90 -8.24 9.04 -6.84
C TYR A 90 -7.47 8.13 -7.82
N PRO A 91 -6.62 7.21 -7.35
CA PRO A 91 -5.84 6.36 -8.23
C PRO A 91 -6.70 5.33 -8.96
N HIS A 92 -6.44 5.17 -10.26
CA HIS A 92 -7.15 4.23 -11.12
C HIS A 92 -6.16 3.31 -11.84
N CYS A 93 -6.57 2.08 -12.11
CA CYS A 93 -5.81 1.14 -12.91
C CYS A 93 -5.57 1.73 -14.29
N TRP A 94 -4.32 1.97 -14.67
CA TRP A 94 -4.00 2.61 -15.96
C TRP A 94 -4.55 1.85 -17.18
N ARG A 95 -4.74 0.53 -17.06
CA ARG A 95 -5.31 -0.34 -18.10
C ARG A 95 -6.83 -0.40 -18.06
N HIS A 96 -7.42 -0.83 -16.94
CA HIS A 96 -8.87 -1.07 -16.84
C HIS A 96 -9.67 0.16 -16.46
N LYS A 97 -9.00 1.26 -16.07
CA LYS A 97 -9.60 2.51 -15.58
C LYS A 97 -10.53 2.34 -14.39
N THR A 98 -10.43 1.22 -13.66
CA THR A 98 -11.17 0.97 -12.42
C THR A 98 -10.42 1.54 -11.22
N PRO A 99 -11.13 2.01 -10.17
CA PRO A 99 -10.48 2.45 -8.93
C PRO A 99 -9.62 1.34 -8.33
N ILE A 100 -8.46 1.69 -7.78
CA ILE A 100 -7.61 0.74 -7.06
C ILE A 100 -7.73 0.94 -5.54
N ILE A 101 -7.36 -0.09 -4.79
CA ILE A 101 -7.27 -0.05 -3.34
C ILE A 101 -5.89 -0.53 -2.91
N PHE A 102 -5.39 0.01 -1.81
CA PHE A 102 -4.18 -0.48 -1.17
C PHE A 102 -4.52 -1.67 -0.27
N ARG A 103 -3.69 -2.71 -0.37
CA ARG A 103 -3.83 -3.92 0.43
C ARG A 103 -2.46 -4.51 0.74
N ALA A 104 -2.16 -4.69 2.01
CA ALA A 104 -0.99 -5.44 2.45
C ALA A 104 -1.15 -6.91 2.04
N THR A 105 -0.21 -7.38 1.24
CA THR A 105 -0.12 -8.76 0.79
C THR A 105 1.33 -9.21 0.86
N PRO A 106 1.59 -10.49 1.18
CA PRO A 106 2.95 -11.02 1.07
C PRO A 106 3.41 -10.95 -0.39
N GLN A 107 4.58 -10.38 -0.62
CA GLN A 107 5.19 -10.20 -1.94
C GLN A 107 6.69 -10.46 -1.83
N TRP A 108 7.30 -10.78 -2.97
CA TRP A 108 8.74 -11.00 -3.12
C TRP A 108 9.41 -9.71 -3.57
N PHE A 109 10.46 -9.34 -2.85
CA PHE A 109 11.23 -8.13 -3.10
C PHE A 109 12.71 -8.46 -3.32
N VAL A 110 13.34 -7.68 -4.18
CA VAL A 110 14.81 -7.60 -4.25
C VAL A 110 15.24 -6.40 -3.41
N GLY A 111 16.08 -6.67 -2.41
CA GLY A 111 16.64 -5.65 -1.54
C GLY A 111 17.61 -4.74 -2.31
N MET A 112 17.23 -3.50 -2.58
CA MET A 112 18.03 -2.59 -3.43
C MET A 112 19.32 -2.15 -2.73
N HIS A 113 19.27 -2.01 -1.41
CA HIS A 113 20.43 -1.64 -0.58
C HIS A 113 21.26 -2.86 -0.13
N GLN A 114 20.86 -4.07 -0.51
CA GLN A 114 21.57 -5.30 -0.16
C GLN A 114 22.64 -5.63 -1.22
N ASN A 115 23.72 -6.27 -0.78
CA ASN A 115 24.80 -6.78 -1.65
C ASN A 115 25.39 -5.73 -2.62
N GLY A 116 25.32 -4.44 -2.27
CA GLY A 116 25.84 -3.35 -3.09
C GLY A 116 25.10 -3.12 -4.42
N LEU A 117 23.89 -3.67 -4.61
CA LEU A 117 23.16 -3.61 -5.88
C LEU A 117 22.94 -2.17 -6.36
N LEU A 118 22.36 -1.31 -5.52
CA LEU A 118 22.09 0.09 -5.88
C LEU A 118 23.38 0.87 -6.13
N ALA A 119 24.40 0.68 -5.29
CA ALA A 119 25.69 1.35 -5.44
C ALA A 119 26.39 0.96 -6.76
N GLY A 120 26.36 -0.33 -7.11
CA GLY A 120 26.88 -0.83 -8.38
C GLY A 120 26.11 -0.27 -9.58
N ALA A 121 24.78 -0.18 -9.49
CA ALA A 121 23.95 0.42 -10.54
C ALA A 121 24.29 1.91 -10.76
N LEU A 122 24.43 2.69 -9.69
CA LEU A 122 24.84 4.11 -9.76
C LEU A 122 26.23 4.26 -10.38
N ALA A 123 27.20 3.43 -9.98
CA ALA A 123 28.54 3.45 -10.56
C ALA A 123 28.55 3.08 -12.06
N ALA A 124 27.63 2.21 -12.49
CA ALA A 124 27.48 1.87 -13.91
C ALA A 124 26.85 3.01 -14.72
N VAL A 125 25.91 3.77 -14.14
CA VAL A 125 25.27 4.93 -14.81
C VAL A 125 26.29 5.98 -15.23
N GLU A 126 27.34 6.20 -14.44
CA GLU A 126 28.45 7.10 -14.78
C GLU A 126 29.25 6.66 -16.01
N GLN A 127 29.23 5.36 -16.34
CA GLN A 127 29.99 4.79 -17.47
C GLN A 127 29.17 4.75 -18.76
N VAL A 128 27.87 5.07 -18.70
CA VAL A 128 26.97 5.05 -19.86
C VAL A 128 27.05 6.37 -20.61
N GLN A 129 27.14 6.31 -21.94
CA GLN A 129 26.97 7.49 -22.78
C GLN A 129 25.48 7.81 -22.95
N TRP A 130 25.05 8.97 -22.45
CA TRP A 130 23.66 9.40 -22.48
C TRP A 130 23.38 10.32 -23.68
N LEU A 131 22.39 9.95 -24.50
CA LEU A 131 21.94 10.73 -25.65
C LEU A 131 20.42 10.85 -25.61
N PRO A 132 19.84 12.02 -25.26
CA PRO A 132 20.50 13.27 -24.84
C PRO A 132 21.06 13.21 -23.40
N GLU A 133 22.00 14.10 -23.09
CA GLU A 133 22.77 14.09 -21.82
C GLU A 133 21.89 14.21 -20.55
N TRP A 134 20.80 14.98 -20.62
CA TRP A 134 19.87 15.13 -19.48
C TRP A 134 19.22 13.81 -19.04
N GLY A 135 19.28 12.76 -19.86
CA GLY A 135 18.81 11.42 -19.50
C GLY A 135 19.49 10.87 -18.25
N LYS A 136 20.77 11.21 -18.03
CA LYS A 136 21.53 10.79 -16.85
C LYS A 136 20.86 11.26 -15.56
N ALA A 137 20.59 12.57 -15.46
CA ALA A 137 19.99 13.17 -14.27
C ALA A 137 18.64 12.55 -13.91
N ARG A 138 17.85 12.12 -14.91
CA ARG A 138 16.59 11.41 -14.67
C ARG A 138 16.79 10.03 -14.05
N ILE A 139 17.77 9.27 -14.55
CA ILE A 139 18.05 7.93 -14.02
C ILE A 139 18.70 8.02 -12.64
N ASP A 140 19.60 8.97 -12.42
CA ASP A 140 20.18 9.25 -11.10
C ASP A 140 19.08 9.56 -10.08
N ALA A 141 18.16 10.47 -10.41
CA ALA A 141 17.04 10.79 -9.55
C ALA A 141 16.11 9.59 -9.28
N MET A 142 15.88 8.75 -10.29
CA MET A 142 15.07 7.52 -10.12
C MET A 142 15.75 6.50 -9.21
N LEU A 143 17.08 6.37 -9.27
CA LEU A 143 17.84 5.40 -8.50
C LEU A 143 18.10 5.86 -7.06
N ALA A 144 18.36 7.15 -6.83
CA ALA A 144 18.76 7.69 -5.53
C ALA A 144 17.78 7.37 -4.40
N ASN A 145 16.47 7.39 -4.68
CA ASN A 145 15.40 7.11 -3.71
C ASN A 145 14.65 5.82 -4.04
N ARG A 146 15.29 4.87 -4.72
CA ARG A 146 14.62 3.65 -5.18
C ARG A 146 14.32 2.70 -4.01
N PRO A 147 13.05 2.40 -3.71
CA PRO A 147 12.72 1.39 -2.69
C PRO A 147 13.02 -0.02 -3.20
N ASP A 148 12.94 -0.98 -2.28
CA ASP A 148 13.05 -2.40 -2.62
C ASP A 148 12.11 -2.80 -3.77
N TRP A 149 12.66 -3.57 -4.70
CA TRP A 149 11.96 -3.86 -5.94
C TRP A 149 11.03 -5.05 -5.77
N CYS A 150 9.73 -4.79 -5.70
CA CYS A 150 8.70 -5.84 -5.75
C CYS A 150 8.73 -6.55 -7.10
N ILE A 151 9.11 -7.82 -7.12
CA ILE A 151 9.24 -8.66 -8.33
C ILE A 151 8.06 -9.62 -8.53
N SER A 152 7.31 -9.96 -7.48
CA SER A 152 6.17 -10.87 -7.60
C SER A 152 4.94 -10.19 -8.18
N ARG A 153 4.19 -10.91 -9.00
CA ARG A 153 2.91 -10.47 -9.57
C ARG A 153 1.92 -11.62 -9.52
N GLN A 154 0.68 -11.35 -9.13
CA GLN A 154 -0.41 -12.33 -9.15
C GLN A 154 -1.00 -12.40 -10.56
N ARG A 155 -0.26 -13.02 -11.49
CA ARG A 155 -0.63 -13.16 -12.91
C ARG A 155 -0.35 -14.58 -13.39
N THR A 156 -1.14 -15.03 -14.36
CA THR A 156 -0.96 -16.32 -15.03
C THR A 156 0.07 -16.26 -16.16
N TRP A 157 0.28 -15.08 -16.76
CA TRP A 157 1.24 -14.86 -17.83
C TRP A 157 2.53 -14.23 -17.31
N GLY A 158 3.65 -14.93 -17.47
CA GLY A 158 4.98 -14.51 -17.04
C GLY A 158 5.89 -15.70 -16.74
N VAL A 159 7.15 -15.41 -16.36
CA VAL A 159 8.07 -16.44 -15.86
C VAL A 159 7.73 -16.72 -14.39
N PRO A 160 7.43 -17.97 -14.00
CA PRO A 160 7.20 -18.31 -12.60
C PRO A 160 8.45 -18.06 -11.75
N ILE A 161 8.26 -17.58 -10.51
CA ILE A 161 9.34 -17.53 -9.53
C ILE A 161 9.64 -18.97 -9.13
N ALA A 162 10.88 -19.42 -9.32
CA ALA A 162 11.34 -20.77 -9.01
C ALA A 162 11.53 -20.95 -7.49
N LEU A 163 10.41 -20.99 -6.77
CA LEU A 163 10.35 -21.13 -5.33
C LEU A 163 9.33 -22.23 -4.98
N PHE A 164 9.70 -23.07 -4.02
CA PHE A 164 8.82 -24.04 -3.40
C PHE A 164 8.69 -23.68 -1.92
N VAL A 165 7.47 -23.77 -1.39
CA VAL A 165 7.19 -23.59 0.02
C VAL A 165 6.56 -24.86 0.58
N HIS A 166 6.97 -25.24 1.77
CA HIS A 166 6.41 -26.35 2.52
C HIS A 166 5.00 -25.97 2.99
N LYS A 167 4.01 -26.80 2.62
CA LYS A 167 2.60 -26.45 2.81
C LYS A 167 2.17 -26.34 4.28
N GLU A 168 2.85 -27.04 5.18
CA GLU A 168 2.47 -27.10 6.60
C GLU A 168 3.25 -26.08 7.45
N SER A 169 4.55 -25.94 7.21
CA SER A 169 5.40 -25.00 7.98
C SER A 169 5.42 -23.59 7.37
N GLY A 170 5.12 -23.46 6.07
CA GLY A 170 5.24 -22.20 5.36
C GLY A 170 6.68 -21.78 5.05
N GLU A 171 7.65 -22.66 5.32
CA GLU A 171 9.08 -22.50 4.98
C GLU A 171 9.37 -22.69 3.49
#